data_AF-A0A6N9ZJ22-F1
#
_entry.id   AF-A0A6N9ZJ22-F1
#
_cell.length_a   1.000
_cell.length_b   1.000
_cell.length_c   1.000
_cell.angle_alpha   90.00
_cell.angle_beta   90.00
_cell.angle_gamma   90.00
#
_symmetry.space_group_name_H-M   'P 1'
#
loop_
_entity.id
_entity.type
_entity.pdbx_description
1 polymer ?
#
loop_
_entity_poly.entity_id
_entity_poly.type
_entity_poly.pdbx_seq_one_letter_code
_entity_poly.pdbx_strand_id
1 'polypeptide(L)'
;MGKEHNTVQYIQTAAGERLAVIPEAEYQRMVEALEDRQDIKATRKIMARLKDGTEELIPTEFVNRLIDGENAIKVWREFRGMSADDLAEKVGISVNDLSAIETGDGDGSFGSIKKIAAALRISVDDLA
;
A
#
# COMPACT_ATOMS: atom_id res chain seq x y z
N MET A 1 10.56 -8.03 44.44
CA MET A 1 9.44 -7.23 44.95
C MET A 1 9.89 -5.77 45.02
N GLY A 2 10.04 -5.11 43.87
CA GLY A 2 10.49 -3.71 43.82
C GLY A 2 9.28 -2.79 43.75
N LYS A 3 9.15 -1.86 44.71
CA LYS A 3 8.02 -0.93 44.74
C LYS A 3 8.18 0.13 43.64
N GLU A 4 7.42 0.04 42.55
CA GLU A 4 7.22 1.16 41.65
C GLU A 4 6.23 2.14 42.28
N HIS A 5 6.75 3.10 43.04
CA HIS A 5 5.98 4.29 43.42
C HIS A 5 5.94 5.26 42.23
N ASN A 6 5.15 4.94 41.19
CA ASN A 6 4.93 5.85 40.08
C ASN A 6 3.88 6.91 40.48
N THR A 7 4.31 7.81 41.36
CA THR A 7 3.44 8.86 41.91
C THR A 7 3.50 10.05 40.97
N VAL A 8 2.45 10.23 40.16
CA VAL A 8 2.28 11.44 39.36
C VAL A 8 2.23 12.64 40.30
N GLN A 9 3.17 13.58 40.14
CA GLN A 9 3.12 14.85 40.84
C GLN A 9 2.31 15.84 40.02
N TYR A 10 1.48 16.65 40.66
CA TYR A 10 0.79 17.76 39.99
C TYR A 10 1.41 19.09 40.40
N ILE A 11 1.68 19.95 39.43
CA ILE A 11 2.11 21.33 39.65
C ILE A 11 1.11 22.29 39.00
N GLN A 12 1.01 23.51 39.55
CA GLN A 12 0.21 24.57 38.96
C GLN A 12 1.14 25.68 38.46
N THR A 13 1.04 26.04 37.19
CA THR A 13 1.85 27.11 36.60
C THR A 13 1.32 28.48 37.05
N ALA A 14 2.13 29.53 36.92
CA ALA A 14 1.69 30.90 37.20
C ALA A 14 0.51 31.35 36.31
N ALA A 15 0.33 30.71 35.14
CA ALA A 15 -0.80 30.92 34.25
C ALA A 15 -2.06 30.12 34.65
N GLY A 16 -2.02 29.35 35.74
CA GLY A 16 -3.14 28.57 36.28
C GLY A 16 -3.28 27.15 35.70
N GLU A 17 -2.45 26.77 34.73
CA GLU A 17 -2.46 25.44 34.14
C GLU A 17 -1.98 24.37 35.13
N ARG A 18 -2.64 23.22 35.16
CA ARG A 18 -2.25 22.09 36.00
C ARG A 18 -1.49 21.07 35.16
N LEU A 19 -0.22 20.86 35.47
CA LEU A 19 0.64 19.90 34.77
C LEU A 19 0.85 18.64 35.63
N ALA A 20 1.02 17.50 34.96
CA ALA A 20 1.44 16.24 35.55
C ALA A 20 2.93 16.03 35.29
N VAL A 21 3.70 15.82 36.36
CA VAL A 21 5.14 15.55 36.31
C VAL A 21 5.36 14.07 36.64
N ILE A 22 6.02 13.39 35.72
CA ILE A 22 6.34 11.96 35.79
C ILE A 22 7.82 11.75 35.45
N PRO A 23 8.44 10.63 35.87
CA PRO A 23 9.77 10.27 35.42
C PRO A 23 9.84 10.19 33.89
N GLU A 24 10.96 10.63 33.31
CA GLU A 24 11.18 10.60 31.86
C GLU A 24 10.97 9.20 31.26
N ALA A 25 11.47 8.15 31.93
CA ALA A 25 11.28 6.77 31.49
C ALA A 25 9.81 6.35 31.42
N GLU A 26 8.95 6.89 32.29
CA GLU A 26 7.51 6.61 32.23
C GLU A 26 6.86 7.40 31.09
N TYR A 27 7.23 8.67 30.91
CA TYR A 27 6.76 9.45 29.77
C TYR A 27 7.12 8.77 28.45
N GLN A 28 8.36 8.30 28.31
CA GLN A 28 8.84 7.61 27.12
C GLN A 28 8.06 6.31 26.85
N ARG A 29 7.79 5.49 27.88
CA ARG A 29 6.91 4.31 27.75
C ARG A 29 5.51 4.66 27.29
N MET A 30 4.93 5.76 27.78
CA MET A 30 3.62 6.21 27.35
C MET A 30 3.63 6.67 25.89
N VAL A 31 4.69 7.36 25.46
CA VAL A 31 4.88 7.77 24.05
C VAL A 31 4.97 6.53 23.15
N GLU A 32 5.85 5.59 23.47
CA GLU A 32 6.01 4.33 22.71
C GLU A 32 4.70 3.55 22.62
N ALA A 33 3.98 3.39 23.74
CA ALA A 33 2.69 2.70 23.74
C ALA A 33 1.61 3.42 22.89
N LEU A 34 1.70 4.74 22.76
CA LEU A 34 0.82 5.51 21.88
C LEU A 34 1.18 5.34 20.40
N GLU A 35 2.46 5.29 20.07
CA GLU A 35 2.97 5.03 18.71
C GLU A 35 2.59 3.61 18.25
N ASP A 36 2.88 2.59 19.06
CA ASP A 36 2.51 1.19 18.79
C ASP A 36 1.01 1.04 18.52
N ARG A 37 0.17 1.79 19.25
CA ARG A 37 -1.29 1.74 19.09
C ARG A 37 -1.73 2.29 17.73
N GLN A 38 -1.02 3.28 17.19
CA GLN A 38 -1.30 3.82 15.85
C GLN A 38 -0.92 2.81 14.78
N ASP A 39 0.25 2.18 14.91
CA ASP A 39 0.74 1.17 13.99
C ASP A 39 -0.19 -0.05 13.96
N ILE A 40 -0.56 -0.57 15.14
CA ILE A 40 -1.53 -1.66 15.27
C ILE A 40 -2.85 -1.31 14.57
N LYS A 41 -3.33 -0.07 14.69
CA LYS A 41 -4.57 0.36 14.02
C LYS A 41 -4.40 0.40 12.49
N ALA A 42 -3.26 0.87 12.00
CA ALA A 42 -2.95 0.88 10.57
C ALA A 42 -2.87 -0.54 10.01
N THR A 43 -2.13 -1.44 10.67
CA THR A 43 -2.01 -2.85 10.28
C THR A 43 -3.37 -3.55 10.28
N ARG A 44 -4.22 -3.32 11.29
CA ARG A 44 -5.59 -3.89 11.31
C ARG A 44 -6.41 -3.51 10.09
N LYS A 45 -6.27 -2.26 9.60
CA LYS A 45 -6.98 -1.80 8.40
C LYS A 45 -6.50 -2.53 7.15
N ILE A 46 -5.19 -2.70 6.98
CA ILE A 46 -4.60 -3.44 5.86
C ILE A 46 -5.03 -4.91 5.92
N MET A 47 -4.91 -5.55 7.09
CA MET A 47 -5.33 -6.94 7.29
C MET A 47 -6.83 -7.15 6.99
N ALA A 48 -7.68 -6.20 7.35
CA ALA A 48 -9.10 -6.26 7.01
C ALA A 48 -9.31 -6.25 5.48
N ARG A 49 -8.62 -5.36 4.75
CA ARG A 49 -8.69 -5.29 3.29
C ARG A 49 -8.10 -6.52 2.59
N LEU A 50 -7.03 -7.09 3.13
CA LEU A 50 -6.48 -8.36 2.62
C LEU A 50 -7.50 -9.50 2.80
N LYS A 51 -8.22 -9.51 3.92
CA LYS A 51 -9.24 -10.53 4.21
C LYS A 51 -10.48 -10.38 3.33
N ASP A 52 -10.92 -9.15 3.05
CA ASP A 52 -12.08 -8.90 2.20
C ASP A 52 -11.77 -8.86 0.69
N GLY A 53 -10.48 -8.95 0.33
CA GLY A 53 -10.01 -9.03 -1.06
C GLY A 53 -9.93 -7.68 -1.78
N THR A 54 -10.08 -6.56 -1.06
CA THR A 54 -9.86 -5.20 -1.61
C THR A 54 -8.39 -4.77 -1.60
N GLU A 55 -7.51 -5.56 -0.99
CA GLU A 55 -6.06 -5.45 -1.01
C GLU A 55 -5.48 -6.81 -1.35
N GLU A 56 -4.34 -6.85 -2.02
CA GLU A 56 -3.62 -8.08 -2.34
C GLU A 56 -2.12 -7.95 -2.07
N LEU A 57 -1.46 -9.09 -1.87
CA LEU A 57 -0.01 -9.16 -1.77
C LEU A 57 0.57 -9.52 -3.13
N ILE A 58 1.52 -8.71 -3.59
CA ILE A 58 2.24 -8.94 -4.84
C ILE A 58 3.56 -9.65 -4.48
N PRO A 59 3.88 -10.81 -5.09
CA PRO A 59 5.16 -11.46 -4.89
C PRO A 59 6.32 -10.55 -5.31
N THR A 60 7.41 -10.57 -4.55
CA THR A 60 8.58 -9.70 -4.75
C THR A 60 9.15 -9.77 -6.17
N GLU A 61 9.08 -10.92 -6.83
CA GLU A 61 9.53 -11.08 -8.22
C GLU A 61 8.83 -10.09 -9.17
N PHE A 62 7.51 -9.95 -9.08
CA PHE A 62 6.75 -9.02 -9.92
C PHE A 62 7.05 -7.56 -9.56
N VAL A 63 7.21 -7.27 -8.26
CA VAL A 63 7.58 -5.92 -7.79
C VAL A 63 8.95 -5.52 -8.36
N ASN A 64 9.92 -6.42 -8.31
CA ASN A 64 11.26 -6.15 -8.85
C ASN A 64 11.21 -5.87 -10.34
N ARG A 65 10.42 -6.62 -11.12
CA ARG A 65 10.26 -6.39 -12.57
C ARG A 65 9.71 -4.99 -12.88
N LEU A 66 8.73 -4.51 -12.09
CA LEU A 66 8.23 -3.13 -12.21
C LEU A 66 9.32 -2.10 -11.89
N ILE A 67 10.09 -2.32 -10.82
CA ILE A 67 11.20 -1.44 -10.41
C ILE A 67 12.31 -1.42 -11.47
N ASP A 68 12.59 -2.56 -12.10
CA ASP A 68 13.60 -2.71 -13.15
C ASP A 68 13.13 -2.09 -14.49
N GLY A 69 11.91 -1.55 -14.56
CA GLY A 69 11.37 -0.85 -15.71
C GLY A 69 10.79 -1.77 -16.78
N GLU A 70 10.48 -3.03 -16.47
CA GLU A 70 9.68 -3.85 -17.38
C GLU A 70 8.28 -3.25 -17.54
N ASN A 71 7.71 -3.38 -18.74
CA ASN A 71 6.40 -2.84 -19.06
C ASN A 71 5.32 -3.31 -18.05
N ALA A 72 4.69 -2.35 -17.36
CA ALA A 72 3.74 -2.64 -16.28
C ALA A 72 2.56 -3.49 -16.74
N ILE A 73 2.03 -3.26 -17.94
CA ILE A 73 0.90 -4.03 -18.49
C ILE A 73 1.27 -5.51 -18.59
N LYS A 74 2.47 -5.81 -19.11
CA LYS A 74 2.98 -7.17 -19.21
C LYS A 74 3.17 -7.83 -17.85
N VAL A 75 3.81 -7.13 -16.92
CA VAL A 75 4.09 -7.66 -15.57
C VAL A 75 2.78 -7.98 -14.84
N TRP A 76 1.82 -7.06 -14.86
CA TRP A 76 0.50 -7.28 -14.27
C TRP A 76 -0.28 -8.38 -14.97
N ARG A 77 -0.24 -8.48 -16.30
CA ARG A 77 -0.87 -9.56 -17.06
C ARG A 77 -0.37 -10.93 -16.63
N GLU A 78 0.94 -11.10 -16.52
CA GLU A 78 1.55 -12.35 -16.07
C GLU A 78 1.25 -12.65 -14.59
N PHE A 79 1.21 -11.62 -13.74
CA PHE A 79 0.78 -11.77 -12.35
C PHE A 79 -0.68 -12.27 -12.25
N ARG A 80 -1.55 -11.86 -13.18
CA ARG A 80 -2.92 -12.37 -13.31
C ARG A 80 -3.01 -13.74 -13.99
N GLY A 81 -1.90 -14.31 -14.45
CA GLY A 81 -1.86 -15.57 -15.18
C GLY A 81 -2.53 -15.52 -16.55
N MET A 82 -2.59 -14.33 -17.18
CA MET A 82 -3.22 -14.13 -18.49
C MET A 82 -2.19 -14.24 -19.62
N SER A 83 -2.57 -14.88 -20.73
CA SER A 83 -1.84 -14.77 -21.99
C SER A 83 -2.11 -13.42 -22.66
N ALA A 84 -1.28 -13.04 -23.65
CA ALA A 84 -1.53 -11.83 -24.44
C ALA A 84 -2.88 -11.92 -25.16
N ASP A 85 -3.24 -13.10 -25.67
CA ASP A 85 -4.52 -13.36 -26.32
C ASP A 85 -5.70 -13.13 -25.36
N ASP A 86 -5.61 -13.66 -24.13
CA ASP A 86 -6.67 -13.50 -23.12
C ASP A 86 -6.94 -12.03 -22.78
N LEU A 87 -5.87 -11.24 -22.62
CA LEU A 87 -6.00 -9.82 -22.29
C LEU A 87 -6.53 -9.03 -23.49
N ALA A 88 -6.01 -9.29 -24.69
CA ALA A 88 -6.43 -8.62 -25.91
C ALA A 88 -7.92 -8.86 -26.19
N GLU A 89 -8.39 -10.11 -26.05
CA GLU A 89 -9.81 -10.46 -26.18
C GLU A 89 -10.66 -9.72 -25.14
N LYS A 90 -10.24 -9.73 -23.87
CA LYS A 90 -10.99 -9.09 -22.77
C LYS A 90 -11.10 -7.56 -22.93
N VAL A 91 -10.10 -6.93 -23.53
CA VAL A 91 -10.05 -5.49 -23.78
C VAL A 91 -10.76 -5.12 -25.10
N GLY A 92 -10.84 -6.06 -26.05
CA GLY A 92 -11.38 -5.86 -27.38
C GLY A 92 -10.41 -5.14 -28.32
N ILE A 93 -9.12 -5.49 -28.25
CA ILE A 93 -8.06 -5.01 -29.16
C ILE A 93 -7.38 -6.21 -29.85
N SER A 94 -6.58 -5.95 -30.88
CA SER A 94 -5.80 -7.04 -31.48
C SER A 94 -4.60 -7.41 -30.60
N VAL A 95 -4.18 -8.67 -30.67
CA VAL A 95 -2.98 -9.17 -29.98
C VAL A 95 -1.73 -8.41 -30.43
N ASN A 96 -1.67 -8.04 -31.72
CA ASN A 96 -0.58 -7.23 -32.26
C ASN A 96 -0.54 -5.83 -31.62
N ASP A 97 -1.70 -5.19 -31.46
CA ASP A 97 -1.76 -3.88 -30.79
C ASP A 97 -1.34 -3.99 -29.32
N LEU A 98 -1.80 -5.04 -28.62
CA LEU A 98 -1.36 -5.28 -27.24
C LEU A 98 0.15 -5.51 -27.16
N SER A 99 0.72 -6.30 -28.08
CA SER A 99 2.15 -6.56 -28.12
C SER A 99 2.95 -5.28 -28.38
N ALA A 100 2.50 -4.41 -29.28
CA ALA A 100 3.16 -3.12 -29.54
C ALA A 100 3.16 -2.21 -28.29
N ILE A 101 2.07 -2.26 -27.50
CA ILE A 101 1.99 -1.55 -26.21
C ILE A 101 2.96 -2.16 -25.19
N GLU A 102 3.06 -3.49 -25.12
CA GLU A 102 3.94 -4.18 -24.18
C GLU A 102 5.44 -4.04 -24.52
N THR A 103 5.80 -3.82 -25.79
CA THR A 103 7.18 -3.58 -26.22
C THR A 103 7.58 -2.11 -26.25
N GLY A 104 6.63 -1.19 -26.10
CA GLY A 104 6.86 0.26 -26.21
C GLY A 104 6.94 0.77 -27.64
N ASP A 105 6.54 -0.04 -28.63
CA ASP A 105 6.49 0.33 -30.05
C ASP A 105 5.20 1.09 -30.42
N GLY A 106 4.22 1.16 -29.52
CA GLY A 106 2.98 1.91 -29.72
C GLY A 106 2.34 2.40 -28.42
N ASP A 107 2.04 3.70 -28.35
CA ASP A 107 1.29 4.30 -27.24
C ASP A 107 -0.21 3.98 -27.40
N GLY A 108 -0.71 3.03 -26.62
CA GLY A 108 -2.12 2.67 -26.64
C GLY A 108 -3.03 3.88 -26.39
N SER A 109 -4.21 3.92 -27.02
CA SER A 109 -5.15 5.02 -26.77
C SER A 109 -5.55 5.06 -25.29
N PHE A 110 -5.87 6.25 -24.74
CA PHE A 110 -6.35 6.38 -23.36
C PHE A 110 -7.55 5.47 -23.06
N GLY A 111 -8.43 5.27 -24.05
CA GLY A 111 -9.56 4.34 -23.96
C GLY A 111 -9.11 2.88 -23.81
N SER A 112 -8.08 2.47 -24.55
CA SER A 112 -7.47 1.13 -24.46
C SER A 112 -6.78 0.95 -23.11
N ILE A 113 -5.97 1.90 -22.65
CA ILE A 113 -5.27 1.85 -21.36
C ILE A 113 -6.26 1.72 -20.20
N LYS A 114 -7.36 2.48 -20.20
CA LYS A 114 -8.40 2.37 -19.18
C LYS A 114 -9.06 0.99 -19.15
N LYS A 115 -9.31 0.38 -20.32
CA LYS A 115 -9.86 -0.96 -20.41
C LYS A 115 -8.85 -2.02 -19.95
N ILE A 116 -7.57 -1.84 -20.27
CA ILE A 116 -6.47 -2.72 -19.81
C ILE A 116 -6.38 -2.70 -18.28
N ALA A 117 -6.32 -1.52 -17.66
CA ALA A 117 -6.29 -1.38 -16.20
C ALA A 117 -7.50 -2.08 -15.54
N ALA A 118 -8.70 -1.88 -16.08
CA ALA A 118 -9.90 -2.55 -15.60
C ALA A 118 -9.85 -4.08 -15.77
N ALA A 119 -9.34 -4.58 -16.91
CA ALA A 119 -9.19 -5.99 -17.19
C ALA A 119 -8.17 -6.67 -16.24
N LEU A 120 -7.11 -5.95 -15.88
CA LEU A 120 -6.05 -6.35 -14.95
C LEU A 120 -6.39 -6.11 -13.47
N ARG A 121 -7.53 -5.45 -13.18
CA ARG A 121 -8.00 -5.11 -11.83
C ARG A 121 -7.03 -4.23 -11.05
N ILE A 122 -6.47 -3.23 -11.72
CA ILE A 122 -5.57 -2.22 -11.14
C ILE A 122 -6.03 -0.82 -11.54
N SER A 123 -5.44 0.21 -10.94
CA SER A 123 -5.69 1.59 -11.34
C SER A 123 -4.95 1.92 -12.64
N VAL A 124 -5.33 3.01 -13.31
CA VAL A 124 -4.58 3.50 -14.47
C VAL A 124 -3.21 4.03 -14.04
N ASP A 125 -3.08 4.52 -12.81
CA ASP A 125 -1.82 5.03 -12.27
C ASP A 125 -0.79 3.91 -12.07
N ASP A 126 -1.25 2.67 -11.87
CA ASP A 126 -0.39 1.48 -11.78
C ASP A 126 0.18 1.02 -13.14
N LEU A 127 -0.19 1.69 -14.24
CA LEU A 127 0.33 1.43 -15.60
C LEU A 127 1.33 2.50 -16.09
N ALA A 128 1.56 3.55 -15.30
CA ALA A 128 2.36 4.71 -15.67
C ALA A 128 3.86 4.53 -15.48
#